data_AF-A0A176NTT5-F1
#
_entry.id   AF-A0A176NTT5-F1
#
_cell.length_a   1.000
_cell.length_b   1.000
_cell.length_c   1.000
_cell.angle_alpha   90.00
_cell.angle_beta   90.00
_cell.angle_gamma   90.00
#
_symmetry.space_group_name_H-M   'P 1'
#
loop_
_entity.id
_entity.type
_entity.pdbx_description
1 polymer ?
#
loop_
_entity_poly.entity_id
_entity_poly.type
_entity_poly.pdbx_seq_one_letter_code
_entity_poly.pdbx_strand_id
1 'polypeptide(L)'
;MNPIDPLSFQRILTAHGDLEGASYFDVEESLAHEVFPDRIVFQTNYLDYRSYEVDLAEGSVRVRKTRLDNYLRGHKAQVIEDEMDDEDWDELASLWQRLSHDLDTQGQGPQPDLADTLADLFDSLFDEVHAQTLIQNLPAPIGQWDWAWTQVESALTETNQLAGFEWKEWSSCGVAAVNALAPLRQRGIEIPTPDRKALDAVNRANDWERALLQYFNAQLEAHDLKLLAIGTHFDEYQAFACLPMNGLGLVNALEIMGRLGIVYKY
;
A
#
# COMPACT_ATOMS: atom_id res chain seq x y z
N MET A 1 6.90 -10.55 26.73
CA MET A 1 8.13 -11.05 26.06
C MET A 1 8.30 -10.22 24.81
N ASN A 2 9.51 -9.81 24.41
CA ASN A 2 9.67 -8.94 23.25
C ASN A 2 9.24 -9.71 21.97
N PRO A 3 8.23 -9.24 21.22
CA PRO A 3 7.70 -9.96 20.06
C PRO A 3 8.57 -9.81 18.81
N ILE A 4 9.55 -8.91 18.85
CA ILE A 4 10.33 -8.48 17.68
C ILE A 4 11.59 -9.33 17.55
N ASP A 5 11.72 -10.03 16.42
CA ASP A 5 12.96 -10.71 16.06
C ASP A 5 14.01 -9.69 15.60
N PRO A 6 15.20 -9.62 16.24
CA PRO A 6 16.22 -8.63 15.89
C PRO A 6 16.71 -8.74 14.44
N LEU A 7 16.75 -9.94 13.85
CA LEU A 7 17.26 -10.12 12.49
C LEU A 7 16.25 -9.63 11.46
N SER A 8 14.96 -9.96 11.62
CA SER A 8 13.87 -9.38 10.81
C SER A 8 13.85 -7.87 10.92
N PHE A 9 13.99 -7.32 12.13
CA PHE A 9 14.04 -5.88 12.34
C PHE A 9 15.20 -5.22 11.57
N GLN A 10 16.43 -5.74 11.66
CA GLN A 10 17.57 -5.22 10.89
C GLN A 10 17.34 -5.26 9.38
N ARG A 11 16.76 -6.35 8.86
CA ARG A 11 16.46 -6.47 7.42
C ARG A 11 15.49 -5.38 6.97
N ILE A 12 14.42 -5.15 7.73
CA ILE A 12 13.41 -4.14 7.41
C ILE A 12 14.02 -2.74 7.43
N LEU A 13 14.76 -2.37 8.49
CA LEU A 13 15.43 -1.06 8.56
C LEU A 13 16.39 -0.85 7.37
N THR A 14 17.14 -1.89 7.00
CA THR A 14 18.13 -1.80 5.91
C THR A 14 17.46 -1.67 4.54
N ALA A 15 16.34 -2.37 4.33
CA ALA A 15 15.64 -2.40 3.05
C ALA A 15 14.75 -1.18 2.84
N HIS A 16 14.07 -0.71 3.89
CA HIS A 16 12.96 0.24 3.79
C HIS A 16 13.17 1.55 4.55
N GLY A 17 14.24 1.67 5.35
CA GLY A 17 14.48 2.86 6.17
C GLY A 17 14.90 4.09 5.37
N ASP A 18 14.29 5.23 5.66
CA ASP A 18 14.66 6.55 5.11
C ASP A 18 15.06 7.54 6.21
N LEU A 19 15.99 8.46 5.90
CA LEU A 19 16.50 9.45 6.86
C LEU A 19 15.41 10.39 7.39
N GLU A 20 14.40 10.70 6.59
CA GLU A 20 13.24 11.50 6.99
C GLU A 20 12.14 10.64 7.62
N GLY A 21 12.26 9.31 7.55
CA GLY A 21 11.28 8.34 8.02
C GLY A 21 10.36 7.91 6.89
N ALA A 22 10.53 6.69 6.39
CA ALA A 22 9.65 6.14 5.36
C ALA A 22 8.29 5.82 5.97
N SER A 23 7.23 6.41 5.43
CA SER A 23 5.86 6.26 5.92
C SER A 23 5.28 4.92 5.45
N TYR A 24 5.27 3.91 6.33
CA TYR A 24 4.59 2.64 6.08
C TYR A 24 3.13 2.75 6.50
N PHE A 25 2.20 2.44 5.60
CA PHE A 25 0.77 2.46 5.88
C PHE A 25 0.24 1.08 6.27
N ASP A 26 -0.16 0.92 7.54
CA ASP A 26 -0.93 -0.22 8.05
C ASP A 26 -2.40 -0.02 7.65
N VAL A 27 -2.83 -0.79 6.64
CA VAL A 27 -4.19 -0.73 6.09
C VAL A 27 -5.23 -1.23 7.10
N GLU A 28 -4.89 -2.18 7.96
CA GLU A 28 -5.84 -2.81 8.89
C GLU A 28 -6.27 -1.82 9.97
N GLU A 29 -5.33 -1.04 10.49
CA GLU A 29 -5.59 -0.01 11.50
C GLU A 29 -5.77 1.39 10.90
N SER A 30 -5.53 1.56 9.60
CA SER A 30 -5.48 2.87 8.93
C SER A 30 -4.49 3.84 9.60
N LEU A 31 -3.31 3.32 9.95
CA LEU A 31 -2.24 4.03 10.65
C LEU A 31 -1.00 4.16 9.75
N ALA A 32 -0.26 5.25 9.91
CA ALA A 32 1.06 5.39 9.33
C ALA A 32 2.12 5.13 10.41
N HIS A 33 3.15 4.36 10.09
CA HIS A 33 4.33 4.12 10.91
C HIS A 33 5.55 4.69 10.20
N GLU A 34 6.57 5.07 10.96
CA GLU A 34 7.79 5.65 10.38
C GLU A 34 8.94 4.65 10.47
N VAL A 35 9.53 4.30 9.33
CA VAL A 35 10.69 3.41 9.24
C VAL A 35 11.93 4.24 8.94
N PHE A 36 12.83 4.33 9.92
CA PHE A 36 14.14 4.97 9.79
C PHE A 36 15.23 3.91 9.55
N PRO A 37 16.47 4.28 9.23
CA PRO A 37 17.58 3.32 9.12
C PRO A 37 17.99 2.68 10.45
N ASP A 38 17.59 3.27 11.59
CA ASP A 38 18.03 2.87 12.93
C ASP A 38 16.89 2.51 13.90
N ARG A 39 15.63 2.86 13.56
CA ARG A 39 14.46 2.63 14.41
C ARG A 39 13.16 2.55 13.60
N ILE A 40 12.10 2.00 14.20
CA ILE A 40 10.73 2.09 13.69
C ILE A 40 9.87 2.78 14.76
N VAL A 41 9.05 3.74 14.35
CA VAL A 41 8.07 4.38 15.22
C VAL A 41 6.68 3.88 14.85
N PHE A 42 6.13 3.03 15.70
CA PHE A 42 4.75 2.54 15.59
C PHE A 42 3.80 3.56 16.21
N GLN A 43 2.86 4.04 15.40
CA GLN A 43 1.72 4.82 15.87
C GLN A 43 0.60 3.89 16.32
N THR A 44 -0.30 4.38 17.15
CA THR A 44 -1.47 3.61 17.62
C THR A 44 -2.76 4.40 17.46
N ASN A 45 -3.89 3.70 17.51
CA ASN A 45 -5.22 4.30 17.46
C ASN A 45 -5.77 4.73 18.83
N TYR A 46 -4.95 4.69 19.89
CA TYR A 46 -5.38 5.12 21.22
C TYR A 46 -5.58 6.64 21.29
N LEU A 47 -6.59 7.07 22.06
CA LEU A 47 -6.93 8.49 22.25
C LEU A 47 -5.82 9.32 22.92
N ASP A 48 -4.90 8.66 23.62
CA ASP A 48 -3.74 9.30 24.24
C ASP A 48 -2.55 9.45 23.28
N TYR A 49 -2.73 9.07 22.00
CA TYR A 49 -1.72 9.15 20.95
C TYR A 49 -0.42 8.48 21.36
N ARG A 50 -0.51 7.34 22.04
CA ARG A 50 0.69 6.59 22.40
C ARG A 50 1.39 6.06 21.16
N SER A 51 2.71 5.95 21.24
CA SER A 51 3.55 5.40 20.19
C SER A 51 4.67 4.57 20.78
N TYR A 52 5.18 3.63 19.99
CA TYR A 52 6.28 2.75 20.36
C TYR A 52 7.46 2.99 19.41
N GLU A 53 8.52 3.59 19.93
CA GLU A 53 9.80 3.69 19.24
C GLU A 53 10.60 2.42 19.53
N VAL A 54 10.92 1.67 18.49
CA VAL A 54 11.68 0.42 18.57
C VAL A 54 13.02 0.64 17.93
N ASP A 55 14.11 0.28 18.62
CA ASP A 55 15.47 0.34 18.10
C ASP A 55 16.30 -0.88 18.53
N LEU A 56 17.53 -0.96 18.01
CA LEU A 56 18.51 -1.95 18.45
C LEU A 56 19.57 -1.32 19.33
N ALA A 57 19.59 -1.75 20.59
CA ALA A 57 20.63 -1.40 21.55
C ALA A 57 21.37 -2.68 21.98
N GLU A 58 22.69 -2.67 21.82
CA GLU A 58 23.58 -3.76 22.26
C GLU A 58 23.20 -5.15 21.70
N GLY A 59 22.62 -5.20 20.50
CA GLY A 59 22.17 -6.43 19.85
C GLY A 59 20.83 -6.96 20.36
N SER A 60 20.11 -6.17 21.16
CA SER A 60 18.76 -6.47 21.65
C SER A 60 17.77 -5.39 21.22
N VAL A 61 16.51 -5.79 21.05
CA VAL A 61 15.44 -4.83 20.76
C VAL A 61 15.10 -4.04 22.02
N ARG A 62 15.18 -2.72 21.91
CA ARG A 62 14.74 -1.76 22.92
C ARG A 62 13.46 -1.07 22.44
N VAL A 63 12.54 -0.87 23.37
CA VAL A 63 11.26 -0.19 23.10
C VAL A 63 11.11 0.98 24.04
N ARG A 64 10.78 2.14 23.50
CA ARG A 64 10.43 3.36 24.24
C ARG A 64 8.99 3.73 23.90
N LYS A 65 8.14 3.75 24.92
CA LYS A 65 6.76 4.21 24.81
C LYS A 65 6.68 5.70 25.11
N THR A 66 5.97 6.43 24.27
CA THR A 66 5.55 7.80 24.58
C THR A 66 4.05 7.93 24.46
N ARG A 67 3.45 8.89 25.17
CA ARG A 67 2.02 9.24 25.05
C ARG A 67 1.78 10.68 25.47
N LEU A 68 0.58 11.20 25.23
CA LEU A 68 0.17 12.47 25.81
C LEU A 68 -0.10 12.34 27.31
N ASP A 69 0.39 13.31 28.09
CA ASP A 69 0.15 13.43 29.53
C ASP A 69 -1.35 13.50 29.84
N ASN A 70 -2.08 14.28 29.04
CA ASN A 70 -3.53 14.41 29.05
C ASN A 70 -4.02 14.94 27.69
N TYR A 71 -4.50 14.04 26.83
CA TYR A 71 -5.02 14.37 25.50
C TYR A 71 -6.15 15.41 25.50
N LEU A 72 -6.91 15.52 26.60
CA LEU A 72 -8.00 16.52 26.73
C LEU A 72 -7.49 17.96 26.79
N ARG A 73 -6.17 18.17 26.97
CA ARG A 73 -5.55 19.50 26.95
C ARG A 73 -5.33 20.05 25.54
N GLY A 74 -5.60 19.27 24.49
CA GLY A 74 -5.40 19.67 23.10
C GLY A 74 -3.95 20.09 22.86
N HIS A 75 -3.73 21.25 22.22
CA HIS A 75 -2.39 21.80 21.93
C HIS A 75 -1.47 22.05 23.16
N LYS A 76 -1.99 21.93 24.39
CA LYS A 76 -1.21 22.05 25.62
C LYS A 76 -0.81 20.69 26.21
N ALA A 77 -1.30 19.60 25.65
CA ALA A 77 -0.86 18.27 26.01
C ALA A 77 0.64 18.13 25.67
N GLN A 78 1.39 17.44 26.52
CA GLN A 78 2.80 17.19 26.34
C GLN A 78 3.03 15.70 26.12
N VAL A 79 3.92 15.39 25.19
CA VAL A 79 4.40 14.02 25.02
C VAL A 79 5.31 13.69 26.20
N ILE A 80 5.02 12.59 26.89
CA ILE A 80 5.77 12.08 28.02
C ILE A 80 6.19 10.63 27.75
N GLU A 81 7.30 10.22 28.34
CA GLU A 81 7.71 8.81 28.37
C GLU A 81 6.84 8.05 29.38
N ASP A 82 6.52 6.80 29.05
CA ASP A 82 5.76 5.91 29.91
C ASP A 82 6.33 4.49 29.86
N GLU A 83 5.97 3.66 30.84
CA GLU A 83 6.38 2.26 30.87
C GLU A 83 5.44 1.40 30.03
N MET A 84 5.98 0.33 29.44
CA MET A 84 5.22 -0.69 28.71
C MET A 84 4.49 -1.59 29.70
N ASP A 85 3.17 -1.68 29.58
CA ASP A 85 2.36 -2.70 30.25
C ASP A 85 2.06 -3.90 29.33
N ASP A 86 1.32 -4.89 29.84
CA ASP A 86 1.01 -6.11 29.07
C ASP A 86 0.14 -5.81 27.83
N GLU A 87 -0.78 -4.84 27.91
CA GLU A 87 -1.63 -4.44 26.77
C GLU A 87 -0.79 -3.77 25.68
N ASP A 88 0.19 -2.94 26.06
CA ASP A 88 1.13 -2.33 25.13
C ASP A 88 2.00 -3.38 24.42
N TRP A 89 2.42 -4.43 25.12
CA TRP A 89 3.20 -5.51 24.52
C TRP A 89 2.38 -6.33 23.52
N ASP A 90 1.10 -6.57 23.80
CA ASP A 90 0.19 -7.27 22.90
C ASP A 90 -0.14 -6.43 21.66
N GLU A 91 -0.34 -5.13 21.83
CA GLU A 91 -0.50 -4.17 20.72
C GLU A 91 0.74 -4.15 19.82
N LEU A 92 1.92 -3.97 20.41
CA LEU A 92 3.18 -3.95 19.66
C LEU A 92 3.43 -5.27 18.94
N ALA A 93 3.06 -6.41 19.54
CA ALA A 93 3.18 -7.71 18.89
C ALA A 93 2.32 -7.79 17.62
N SER A 94 1.10 -7.26 17.68
CA SER A 94 0.16 -7.25 16.55
C SER A 94 0.65 -6.33 15.43
N LEU A 95 1.08 -5.11 15.77
CA LEU A 95 1.66 -4.15 14.83
C LEU A 95 2.92 -4.71 14.16
N TRP A 96 3.81 -5.31 14.96
CA TRP A 96 5.03 -5.93 14.45
C TRP A 96 4.73 -7.10 13.53
N GLN A 97 3.79 -7.97 13.89
CA GLN A 97 3.45 -9.13 13.08
C GLN A 97 2.95 -8.72 11.69
N ARG A 98 2.10 -7.68 11.61
CA ARG A 98 1.61 -7.15 10.33
C ARG A 98 2.72 -6.51 9.52
N LEU A 99 3.45 -5.56 10.10
CA LEU A 99 4.55 -4.88 9.41
C LEU A 99 5.64 -5.88 8.94
N SER A 100 6.02 -6.83 9.79
CA SER A 100 6.99 -7.86 9.41
C SER A 100 6.46 -8.81 8.34
N HIS A 101 5.15 -9.11 8.34
CA HIS A 101 4.55 -9.88 7.26
C HIS A 101 4.61 -9.11 5.93
N ASP A 102 4.32 -7.82 5.95
CA ASP A 102 4.27 -7.02 4.74
C ASP A 102 5.67 -6.70 4.17
N LEU A 103 6.66 -6.48 5.05
CA LEU A 103 7.97 -5.93 4.67
C LEU A 103 9.13 -6.93 4.67
N ASP A 104 9.06 -8.04 5.42
CA ASP A 104 10.15 -9.03 5.51
C ASP A 104 9.93 -10.22 4.55
N THR A 105 10.21 -9.98 3.27
CA THR A 105 10.00 -10.97 2.19
C THR A 105 10.94 -12.18 2.27
N GLN A 106 12.04 -12.12 3.06
CA GLN A 106 12.98 -13.24 3.21
C GLN A 106 12.48 -14.34 4.17
N GLY A 107 11.48 -14.04 5.02
CA GLY A 107 10.91 -14.99 5.97
C GLY A 107 9.82 -15.91 5.39
N GLN A 108 9.36 -15.68 4.16
CA GLN A 108 8.10 -16.24 3.64
C GLN A 108 8.22 -17.45 2.72
N GLY A 109 9.43 -17.97 2.49
CA GLY A 109 9.67 -19.17 1.67
C GLY A 109 10.77 -18.98 0.63
N PRO A 110 10.86 -19.87 -0.38
CA PRO A 110 11.77 -19.69 -1.51
C PRO A 110 11.47 -18.36 -2.18
N GLN A 111 12.44 -17.44 -2.20
CA GLN A 111 12.26 -16.17 -2.88
C GLN A 111 12.08 -16.43 -4.38
N PRO A 112 10.98 -15.94 -4.99
CA PRO A 112 10.81 -16.04 -6.43
C PRO A 112 11.93 -15.29 -7.15
N ASP A 113 12.26 -15.75 -8.36
CA ASP A 113 13.01 -14.90 -9.28
C ASP A 113 12.13 -13.69 -9.63
N LEU A 114 12.57 -12.50 -9.23
CA LEU A 114 11.82 -11.25 -9.40
C LEU A 114 11.57 -10.94 -10.87
N ALA A 115 12.53 -11.27 -11.76
CA ALA A 115 12.38 -11.00 -13.18
C ALA A 115 11.36 -11.96 -13.81
N ASP A 116 11.45 -13.25 -13.50
CA ASP A 116 10.48 -14.25 -14.02
C ASP A 116 9.07 -13.97 -13.48
N THR A 117 8.95 -13.62 -12.20
CA THR A 117 7.65 -13.33 -11.58
C THR A 117 7.03 -12.05 -12.14
N LEU A 118 7.83 -11.04 -12.44
CA LEU A 118 7.35 -9.84 -13.12
C LEU A 118 6.98 -10.11 -14.59
N ALA A 119 7.69 -11.01 -15.26
CA ALA A 119 7.31 -11.46 -16.61
C ALA A 119 5.93 -12.14 -16.61
N ASP A 120 5.68 -13.04 -15.67
CA ASP A 120 4.36 -13.67 -15.49
C ASP A 120 3.25 -12.64 -15.23
N LEU A 121 3.56 -11.57 -14.50
CA LEU A 121 2.61 -10.46 -14.28
C LEU A 121 2.33 -9.72 -15.59
N PHE A 122 3.35 -9.42 -16.39
CA PHE A 122 3.17 -8.73 -17.67
C PHE A 122 2.34 -9.55 -18.67
N ASP A 123 2.56 -10.86 -18.74
CA ASP A 123 1.72 -11.78 -19.53
C ASP A 123 0.27 -11.81 -19.05
N SER A 124 0.03 -11.53 -17.76
CA SER A 124 -1.32 -11.47 -17.19
C SER A 124 -2.01 -10.12 -17.42
N LEU A 125 -1.26 -9.02 -17.53
CA LEU A 125 -1.79 -7.65 -17.64
C LEU A 125 -1.93 -7.14 -19.07
N PHE A 126 -1.08 -7.60 -19.99
CA PHE A 126 -0.97 -7.04 -21.35
C PHE A 126 -1.22 -8.09 -22.43
N ASP A 127 -1.42 -7.65 -23.67
CA ASP A 127 -1.43 -8.58 -24.81
C ASP A 127 -0.03 -9.18 -25.03
N GLU A 128 0.01 -10.39 -25.60
CA GLU A 128 1.23 -11.18 -25.79
C GLU A 128 2.37 -10.39 -26.45
N VAL A 129 2.08 -9.54 -27.44
CA VAL A 129 3.11 -8.78 -28.16
C VAL A 129 3.70 -7.70 -27.27
N HIS A 130 2.84 -6.99 -26.54
CA HIS A 130 3.29 -5.94 -25.63
C HIS A 130 4.01 -6.53 -24.41
N ALA A 131 3.45 -7.57 -23.78
CA ALA A 131 4.06 -8.28 -22.66
C ALA A 131 5.47 -8.77 -23.02
N GLN A 132 5.62 -9.45 -24.16
CA GLN A 132 6.93 -9.95 -24.62
C GLN A 132 7.94 -8.82 -24.87
N THR A 133 7.48 -7.66 -25.32
CA THR A 133 8.32 -6.46 -25.52
C THR A 133 8.79 -5.90 -24.18
N LEU A 134 7.91 -5.81 -23.18
CA LEU A 134 8.27 -5.40 -21.83
C LEU A 134 9.29 -6.37 -21.22
N ILE A 135 9.03 -7.67 -21.33
CA ILE A 135 9.90 -8.74 -20.81
C ILE A 135 11.30 -8.68 -21.41
N GLN A 136 11.43 -8.47 -22.72
CA GLN A 136 12.73 -8.37 -23.40
C GLN A 136 13.54 -7.14 -22.98
N ASN A 137 12.86 -6.08 -22.54
CA ASN A 137 13.48 -4.83 -22.13
C ASN A 137 13.56 -4.68 -20.60
N LEU A 138 13.20 -5.72 -19.84
CA LEU A 138 13.27 -5.70 -18.39
C LEU A 138 14.72 -5.44 -17.94
N PRO A 139 14.97 -4.40 -17.12
CA PRO A 139 16.27 -4.23 -16.51
C PRO A 139 16.56 -5.39 -15.55
N ALA A 140 17.83 -5.63 -15.23
CA ALA A 140 18.16 -6.58 -14.18
C ALA A 140 17.57 -6.09 -12.84
N PRO A 141 16.98 -6.99 -12.02
CA PRO A 141 16.53 -6.63 -10.69
C PRO A 141 17.67 -6.00 -9.90
N ILE A 142 17.46 -4.77 -9.46
CA ILE A 142 18.32 -4.10 -8.50
C ILE A 142 17.73 -4.36 -7.12
N GLY A 143 18.56 -4.47 -6.08
CA GLY A 143 18.11 -4.79 -4.72
C GLY A 143 17.26 -3.70 -4.03
N GLN A 144 16.63 -2.82 -4.80
CA GLN A 144 15.62 -1.89 -4.34
C GLN A 144 14.31 -2.64 -4.13
N TRP A 145 13.64 -2.34 -3.01
CA TRP A 145 12.46 -3.06 -2.56
C TRP A 145 11.23 -2.78 -3.45
N ASP A 146 11.16 -1.60 -4.06
CA ASP A 146 10.09 -1.12 -4.94
C ASP A 146 10.38 -1.35 -6.43
N TRP A 147 11.46 -2.07 -6.77
CA TRP A 147 11.90 -2.25 -8.15
C TRP A 147 10.79 -2.81 -9.05
N ALA A 148 10.07 -3.83 -8.58
CA ALA A 148 8.97 -4.46 -9.32
C ALA A 148 7.82 -3.48 -9.54
N TRP A 149 7.45 -2.71 -8.51
CA TRP A 149 6.45 -1.66 -8.61
C TRP A 149 6.84 -0.61 -9.67
N THR A 150 8.08 -0.13 -9.65
CA THR A 150 8.58 0.84 -10.63
C THR A 150 8.41 0.34 -12.07
N GLN A 151 8.64 -0.96 -12.32
CA GLN A 151 8.47 -1.52 -13.67
C GLN A 151 6.99 -1.60 -14.07
N VAL A 152 6.12 -2.02 -13.13
CA VAL A 152 4.66 -2.11 -13.36
C VAL A 152 4.06 -0.73 -13.59
N GLU A 153 4.44 0.25 -12.77
CA GLU A 153 4.00 1.65 -12.87
C GLU A 153 4.37 2.23 -14.23
N SER A 154 5.62 2.04 -14.68
CA SER A 154 6.07 2.50 -15.98
C SER A 154 5.27 1.86 -17.12
N ALA A 155 5.09 0.54 -17.11
CA ALA A 155 4.35 -0.18 -18.15
C ALA A 155 2.86 0.24 -18.23
N LEU A 156 2.20 0.41 -17.08
CA LEU A 156 0.81 0.86 -17.03
C LEU A 156 0.69 2.34 -17.45
N THR A 157 1.67 3.17 -17.12
CA THR A 157 1.70 4.58 -17.55
C THR A 157 1.89 4.70 -19.07
N GLU A 158 2.84 3.97 -19.64
CA GLU A 158 3.10 3.95 -21.09
C GLU A 158 1.87 3.56 -21.92
N THR A 159 1.06 2.64 -21.38
CA THR A 159 -0.19 2.19 -22.01
C THR A 159 -1.42 3.03 -21.64
N ASN A 160 -1.25 4.11 -20.87
CA ASN A 160 -2.33 4.93 -20.29
C ASN A 160 -3.39 4.09 -19.56
N GLN A 161 -2.95 3.06 -18.83
CA GLN A 161 -3.78 2.22 -17.97
C GLN A 161 -3.66 2.60 -16.49
N LEU A 162 -2.79 3.55 -16.16
CA LEU A 162 -2.60 4.09 -14.81
C LEU A 162 -3.15 5.53 -14.70
N ALA A 163 -3.90 5.80 -13.64
CA ALA A 163 -4.34 7.12 -13.24
C ALA A 163 -3.81 7.43 -11.84
N GLY A 164 -3.32 8.65 -11.62
CA GLY A 164 -2.95 9.13 -10.29
C GLY A 164 -3.93 10.20 -9.81
N PHE A 165 -4.40 10.10 -8.57
CA PHE A 165 -5.13 11.17 -7.89
C PHE A 165 -5.22 10.93 -6.37
N GLU A 166 -5.36 11.99 -5.58
CA GLU A 166 -5.65 11.85 -4.16
C GLU A 166 -7.08 11.34 -3.95
N TRP A 167 -7.28 10.38 -3.03
CA TRP A 167 -8.61 9.85 -2.71
C TRP A 167 -9.65 10.95 -2.45
N LYS A 168 -9.28 12.06 -1.79
CA LYS A 168 -10.23 13.14 -1.44
C LYS A 168 -10.72 13.93 -2.65
N GLU A 169 -9.98 13.88 -3.76
CA GLU A 169 -10.29 14.58 -5.00
C GLU A 169 -10.99 13.69 -6.04
N TRP A 170 -11.40 12.47 -5.64
CA TRP A 170 -11.98 11.47 -6.53
C TRP A 170 -13.17 11.97 -7.37
N SER A 171 -14.04 12.78 -6.76
CA SER A 171 -15.29 13.23 -7.40
C SER A 171 -15.09 14.24 -8.53
N SER A 172 -13.90 14.86 -8.59
CA SER A 172 -13.53 15.82 -9.63
C SER A 172 -12.35 15.29 -10.43
N CYS A 173 -11.15 15.33 -9.84
CA CYS A 173 -9.90 14.95 -10.47
C CYS A 173 -9.90 13.46 -10.81
N GLY A 174 -10.37 12.61 -9.89
CA GLY A 174 -10.41 11.16 -10.09
C GLY A 174 -11.31 10.75 -11.26
N VAL A 175 -12.53 11.27 -11.37
CA VAL A 175 -13.43 10.98 -12.51
C VAL A 175 -12.77 11.37 -13.84
N ALA A 176 -12.17 12.55 -13.92
CA ALA A 176 -11.48 13.00 -15.12
C ALA A 176 -10.28 12.11 -15.47
N ALA A 177 -9.48 11.73 -14.46
CA ALA A 177 -8.32 10.87 -14.63
C ALA A 177 -8.71 9.45 -15.09
N VAL A 178 -9.71 8.84 -14.47
CA VAL A 178 -10.20 7.51 -14.85
C VAL A 178 -10.79 7.52 -16.27
N ASN A 179 -11.57 8.54 -16.63
CA ASN A 179 -12.09 8.69 -17.99
C ASN A 179 -10.99 8.93 -19.05
N ALA A 180 -9.79 9.37 -18.65
CA ALA A 180 -8.66 9.52 -19.56
C ALA A 180 -7.96 8.20 -19.89
N LEU A 181 -8.21 7.14 -19.12
CA LEU A 181 -7.57 5.83 -19.28
C LEU A 181 -7.93 5.19 -20.63
N ALA A 182 -6.95 4.55 -21.26
CA ALA A 182 -7.09 3.90 -22.55
C ALA A 182 -8.23 2.86 -22.60
N PRO A 183 -8.42 1.96 -21.60
CA PRO A 183 -9.51 0.99 -21.61
C PRO A 183 -10.91 1.62 -21.71
N LEU A 184 -11.12 2.80 -21.11
CA LEU A 184 -12.39 3.52 -21.18
C LEU A 184 -12.52 4.26 -22.52
N ARG A 185 -11.50 5.04 -22.90
CA ARG A 185 -11.52 5.86 -24.12
C ARG A 185 -11.71 5.04 -25.39
N GLN A 186 -11.05 3.89 -25.48
CA GLN A 186 -11.14 3.01 -26.64
C GLN A 186 -12.52 2.36 -26.77
N ARG A 187 -13.23 2.16 -25.65
CA ARG A 187 -14.57 1.56 -25.60
C ARG A 187 -15.70 2.60 -25.54
N GLY A 188 -15.38 3.89 -25.50
CA GLY A 188 -16.35 4.97 -25.37
C GLY A 188 -17.12 4.93 -24.04
N ILE A 189 -16.49 4.43 -22.98
CA ILE A 189 -17.06 4.39 -21.64
C ILE A 189 -16.81 5.73 -20.97
N GLU A 190 -17.85 6.31 -20.38
CA GLU A 190 -17.77 7.57 -19.64
C GLU A 190 -18.37 7.36 -18.24
N ILE A 191 -17.52 7.53 -17.23
CA ILE A 191 -17.94 7.55 -15.84
C ILE A 191 -18.50 8.94 -15.54
N PRO A 192 -19.78 9.04 -15.11
CA PRO A 192 -20.38 10.33 -14.82
C PRO A 192 -19.74 10.98 -13.58
N THR A 193 -19.78 12.30 -13.53
CA THR A 193 -19.51 13.03 -12.28
C THR A 193 -20.56 12.63 -11.24
N PRO A 194 -20.16 12.27 -10.00
CA PRO A 194 -21.10 11.83 -8.97
C PRO A 194 -22.07 12.96 -8.63
N ASP A 195 -23.36 12.61 -8.56
CA ASP A 195 -24.36 13.53 -8.03
C ASP A 195 -24.24 13.65 -6.51
N ARG A 196 -25.01 14.56 -5.91
CA ARG A 196 -24.95 14.77 -4.45
C ARG A 196 -25.31 13.50 -3.66
N LYS A 197 -26.16 12.64 -4.18
CA LYS A 197 -26.56 11.40 -3.50
C LYS A 197 -25.40 10.40 -3.49
N ALA A 198 -24.69 10.25 -4.60
CA ALA A 198 -23.50 9.40 -4.70
C ALA A 198 -22.37 9.93 -3.79
N LEU A 199 -22.12 11.25 -3.79
CA LEU A 199 -21.16 11.88 -2.89
C LEU A 199 -21.48 11.61 -1.42
N ASP A 200 -22.73 11.84 -1.01
CA ASP A 200 -23.17 11.59 0.38
C ASP A 200 -23.07 10.11 0.76
N ALA A 201 -23.33 9.19 -0.17
CA ALA A 201 -23.23 7.75 0.08
C ALA A 201 -21.79 7.30 0.31
N VAL A 202 -20.84 7.78 -0.51
CA VAL A 202 -19.41 7.47 -0.35
C VAL A 202 -18.87 8.11 0.92
N ASN A 203 -19.08 9.41 1.13
CA ASN A 203 -18.50 10.15 2.26
C ASN A 203 -19.05 9.75 3.64
N ARG A 204 -20.15 9.00 3.71
CA ARG A 204 -20.73 8.50 4.96
C ARG A 204 -20.51 7.00 5.15
N ALA A 205 -19.81 6.34 4.23
CA ALA A 205 -19.48 4.94 4.38
C ALA A 205 -18.47 4.76 5.53
N ASN A 206 -18.61 3.66 6.28
CA ASN A 206 -17.66 3.29 7.32
C ASN A 206 -16.27 2.98 6.73
N ASP A 207 -16.27 2.42 5.52
CA ASP A 207 -15.08 2.16 4.71
C ASP A 207 -15.18 3.03 3.45
N TRP A 208 -14.57 4.21 3.54
CA TRP A 208 -14.68 5.25 2.52
C TRP A 208 -13.95 4.90 1.23
N GLU A 209 -12.74 4.34 1.33
CA GLU A 209 -11.94 3.94 0.17
C GLU A 209 -12.65 2.84 -0.63
N ARG A 210 -13.20 1.83 0.05
CA ARG A 210 -13.98 0.78 -0.60
C ARG A 210 -15.23 1.33 -1.26
N ALA A 211 -15.97 2.22 -0.59
CA ALA A 211 -17.17 2.82 -1.15
C ALA A 211 -16.87 3.65 -2.42
N LEU A 212 -15.72 4.32 -2.44
CA LEU A 212 -15.23 5.07 -3.59
C LEU A 212 -14.86 4.14 -4.75
N LEU A 213 -14.09 3.07 -4.51
CA LEU A 213 -13.78 2.09 -5.57
C LEU A 213 -15.06 1.42 -6.09
N GLN A 214 -16.02 1.12 -5.22
CA GLN A 214 -17.34 0.60 -5.61
C GLN A 214 -18.11 1.55 -6.51
N TYR A 215 -18.01 2.88 -6.31
CA TYR A 215 -18.62 3.85 -7.21
C TYR A 215 -18.11 3.70 -8.65
N PHE A 216 -16.78 3.63 -8.84
CA PHE A 216 -16.18 3.44 -10.16
C PHE A 216 -16.51 2.05 -10.72
N ASN A 217 -16.33 1.01 -9.91
CA ASN A 217 -16.50 -0.39 -10.33
C ASN A 217 -17.93 -0.73 -10.73
N ALA A 218 -18.94 -0.11 -10.11
CA ALA A 218 -20.34 -0.27 -10.53
C ALA A 218 -20.61 0.23 -11.97
N GLN A 219 -19.83 1.20 -12.47
CA GLN A 219 -19.95 1.70 -13.84
C GLN A 219 -19.15 0.86 -14.84
N LEU A 220 -18.15 0.13 -14.36
CA LEU A 220 -17.22 -0.66 -15.19
C LEU A 220 -17.65 -2.14 -15.31
N GLU A 221 -18.46 -2.63 -14.38
CA GLU A 221 -18.89 -4.05 -14.30
C GLU A 221 -19.53 -4.54 -15.61
N ALA A 222 -20.41 -3.74 -16.22
CA ALA A 222 -21.06 -4.08 -17.49
C ALA A 222 -20.11 -4.16 -18.70
N HIS A 223 -18.85 -3.76 -18.51
CA HIS A 223 -17.82 -3.71 -19.53
C HIS A 223 -16.66 -4.68 -19.25
N ASP A 224 -16.82 -5.57 -18.27
CA ASP A 224 -15.76 -6.48 -17.81
C ASP A 224 -14.46 -5.75 -17.47
N LEU A 225 -14.58 -4.61 -16.80
CA LEU A 225 -13.45 -3.80 -16.33
C LEU A 225 -13.55 -3.59 -14.82
N LYS A 226 -12.40 -3.39 -14.18
CA LYS A 226 -12.32 -3.09 -12.75
C LYS A 226 -11.18 -2.13 -12.48
N LEU A 227 -11.49 -1.08 -11.74
CA LEU A 227 -10.54 -0.13 -11.18
C LEU A 227 -10.02 -0.68 -9.85
N LEU A 228 -8.70 -0.74 -9.74
CA LEU A 228 -7.97 -1.13 -8.54
C LEU A 228 -7.09 0.04 -8.12
N ALA A 229 -7.04 0.34 -6.83
CA ALA A 229 -5.89 1.09 -6.32
C ALA A 229 -4.72 0.12 -6.18
N ILE A 230 -3.56 0.45 -6.73
CA ILE A 230 -2.35 -0.38 -6.72
C ILE A 230 -1.14 0.48 -6.35
N GLY A 231 -0.15 -0.13 -5.71
CA GLY A 231 1.08 0.54 -5.31
C GLY A 231 1.85 -0.25 -4.27
N THR A 232 2.56 0.46 -3.41
CA THR A 232 3.30 -0.10 -2.28
C THR A 232 2.68 0.31 -0.94
N HIS A 233 3.18 -0.27 0.16
CA HIS A 233 2.83 0.19 1.51
C HIS A 233 3.36 1.60 1.84
N PHE A 234 4.19 2.20 0.99
CA PHE A 234 4.83 3.50 1.21
C PHE A 234 4.24 4.62 0.34
N ASP A 235 3.26 4.33 -0.50
CA ASP A 235 2.71 5.30 -1.45
C ASP A 235 1.67 6.22 -0.78
N GLU A 236 2.07 7.48 -0.51
CA GLU A 236 1.16 8.53 -0.06
C GLU A 236 0.16 8.97 -1.15
N TYR A 237 0.55 8.82 -2.42
CA TYR A 237 -0.25 9.14 -3.60
C TYR A 237 -0.64 7.86 -4.34
N GLN A 238 -1.95 7.61 -4.49
CA GLN A 238 -2.42 6.33 -4.98
C GLN A 238 -2.52 6.28 -6.49
N ALA A 239 -1.98 5.20 -7.05
CA ALA A 239 -2.12 4.86 -8.44
C ALA A 239 -3.33 3.94 -8.63
N PHE A 240 -4.08 4.16 -9.70
CA PHE A 240 -5.31 3.44 -10.02
C PHE A 240 -5.18 2.80 -11.40
N ALA A 241 -5.30 1.48 -11.47
CA ALA A 241 -5.26 0.73 -12.72
C ALA A 241 -6.65 0.22 -13.08
N CYS A 242 -7.05 0.42 -14.34
CA CYS A 242 -8.28 -0.15 -14.88
C CYS A 242 -7.95 -1.41 -15.68
N LEU A 243 -8.25 -2.57 -15.11
CA LEU A 243 -7.88 -3.88 -15.66
C LEU A 243 -9.11 -4.66 -16.14
N PRO A 244 -8.96 -5.53 -17.15
CA PRO A 244 -10.02 -6.43 -17.59
C PRO A 244 -10.35 -7.50 -16.53
N MET A 245 -11.64 -7.79 -16.37
CA MET A 245 -12.18 -8.79 -15.44
C MET A 245 -12.22 -10.22 -16.01
N ASN A 246 -11.59 -10.45 -17.17
CA ASN A 246 -11.78 -11.66 -17.96
C ASN A 246 -11.15 -12.90 -17.28
N GLY A 247 -11.94 -13.65 -16.51
CA GLY A 247 -11.61 -15.00 -16.04
C GLY A 247 -10.55 -15.08 -14.93
N LEU A 248 -9.73 -16.15 -14.97
CA LEU A 248 -8.65 -16.41 -13.99
C LEU A 248 -7.49 -15.40 -14.08
N GLY A 249 -7.41 -14.59 -15.16
CA GLY A 249 -6.30 -13.67 -15.41
C GLY A 249 -6.14 -12.61 -14.33
N LEU A 250 -7.23 -11.97 -13.89
CA LEU A 250 -7.15 -10.98 -12.82
C LEU A 250 -6.75 -11.61 -11.49
N VAL A 251 -7.32 -12.77 -11.14
CA VAL A 251 -6.98 -13.46 -9.88
C VAL A 251 -5.49 -13.84 -9.84
N ASN A 252 -4.97 -14.36 -10.95
CA ASN A 252 -3.55 -14.67 -11.08
C ASN A 252 -2.69 -13.40 -10.98
N ALA A 253 -3.07 -12.31 -11.67
CA ALA A 253 -2.34 -11.05 -11.60
C ALA A 253 -2.26 -10.51 -10.15
N LEU A 254 -3.36 -10.59 -9.39
CA LEU A 254 -3.39 -10.16 -7.98
C LEU A 254 -2.50 -11.04 -7.09
N GLU A 255 -2.50 -12.36 -7.31
CA GLU A 255 -1.60 -13.27 -6.58
C GLU A 255 -0.13 -12.98 -6.89
N ILE A 256 0.20 -12.72 -8.16
CA ILE A 256 1.57 -12.38 -8.58
C ILE A 256 1.98 -11.00 -8.03
N MET A 257 1.09 -10.01 -8.04
CA MET A 257 1.32 -8.70 -7.40
C MET A 257 1.69 -8.85 -5.92
N GLY A 258 0.95 -9.66 -5.16
CA GLY A 258 1.27 -9.92 -3.75
C GLY A 258 2.65 -10.55 -3.56
N ARG A 259 3.05 -11.49 -4.44
CA ARG A 259 4.41 -12.08 -4.42
C ARG A 259 5.52 -11.09 -4.76
N LEU A 260 5.20 -10.01 -5.47
CA LEU A 260 6.11 -8.92 -5.82
C LEU A 260 6.09 -7.78 -4.78
N GLY A 261 5.33 -7.91 -3.69
CA GLY A 261 5.17 -6.85 -2.68
C GLY A 261 4.32 -5.67 -3.15
N ILE A 262 3.53 -5.85 -4.22
CA ILE A 262 2.60 -4.84 -4.73
C ILE A 262 1.25 -5.03 -4.03
N VAL A 263 0.78 -3.96 -3.39
CA VAL A 263 -0.49 -3.90 -2.66
C VAL A 263 -1.59 -3.47 -3.61
N TYR A 264 -2.81 -3.97 -3.37
CA TYR A 264 -3.99 -3.53 -4.09
C TYR A 264 -5.22 -3.41 -3.20
N LYS A 265 -6.17 -2.53 -3.59
CA LYS A 265 -7.51 -2.39 -3.00
C LYS A 265 -8.58 -2.35 -4.10
N TYR A 266 -9.79 -2.86 -3.84
CA TYR A 266 -10.91 -2.86 -4.80
C TYR A 266 -12.32 -2.91 -4.19
#